data_AF-A0A168GWQ1-F1
#
_entry.id   AF-A0A168GWQ1-F1
#
_cell.length_a   1.000
_cell.length_b   1.000
_cell.length_c   1.000
_cell.angle_alpha   90.00
_cell.angle_beta   90.00
_cell.angle_gamma   90.00
#
_symmetry.space_group_name_H-M   'P 1'
#
loop_
_entity.id
_entity.type
_entity.pdbx_description
1 polymer ?
#
loop_
_entity_poly.entity_id
_entity_poly.type
_entity_poly.pdbx_seq_one_letter_code
_entity_poly.pdbx_strand_id
1 'polypeptide(L)'
;MAADSQKQPVQPRDARIVSLILQSLGVEDYDPKVVHQLLEFAHRYTSDVFQDSLIYAEHAGKSDLDLDDIQLAIQGRVNHSFTTPPPKEFLLELAQEKNKQPLPLIPEKYGIRLPADKHCLTGINFSIVPDVSINYALETHIWMLNDMLVHTGTTTTKTHNGKIQLNDD
;
A
#
# COMPACT_ATOMS: atom_id res chain seq x y z
N MET A 1 15.12 53.99 6.86
CA MET A 1 14.56 52.63 6.78
C MET A 1 13.18 52.66 7.44
N ALA A 2 12.11 52.69 6.65
CA ALA A 2 10.76 52.55 7.17
C ALA A 2 10.48 51.05 7.37
N ALA A 3 10.12 50.67 8.59
CA ALA A 3 9.65 49.32 8.87
C ALA A 3 8.31 49.12 8.16
N ASP A 4 8.30 48.20 7.19
CA ASP A 4 7.10 47.74 6.52
C ASP A 4 6.17 47.14 7.58
N SER A 5 5.13 47.89 7.96
CA SER A 5 4.10 47.43 8.87
C SER A 5 3.23 46.45 8.11
N GLN A 6 3.67 45.20 8.04
CA GLN A 6 2.86 44.10 7.53
C GLN A 6 1.61 44.00 8.40
N LYS A 7 0.51 44.56 7.88
CA LYS A 7 -0.82 44.45 8.43
C LYS A 7 -1.18 42.97 8.38
N GLN A 8 -0.95 42.25 9.48
CA GLN A 8 -1.36 40.86 9.59
C GLN A 8 -2.85 40.81 9.19
N PRO A 9 -3.23 39.94 8.24
CA PRO A 9 -4.62 39.82 7.85
C PRO A 9 -5.45 39.55 9.09
N VAL A 10 -6.60 40.22 9.23
CA VAL A 10 -7.47 40.09 10.40
C VAL A 10 -7.92 38.63 10.48
N GLN A 11 -7.24 37.86 11.32
CA GLN A 11 -7.50 36.43 11.45
C GLN A 11 -8.81 36.22 12.21
N PRO A 12 -9.71 35.33 11.75
CA PRO A 12 -10.99 35.08 12.41
C PRO A 12 -10.79 34.57 13.84
N ARG A 13 -11.80 34.78 14.69
CA ARG A 13 -11.74 34.46 16.12
C ARG A 13 -11.28 33.03 16.38
N ASP A 14 -11.83 32.06 15.66
CA ASP A 14 -11.55 30.64 15.92
C ASP A 14 -10.14 30.23 15.47
N ALA A 15 -9.63 30.82 14.39
CA ALA A 15 -8.23 30.63 13.99
C ALA A 15 -7.25 31.22 15.02
N ARG A 16 -7.63 32.33 15.69
CA ARG A 16 -6.86 32.87 16.81
C ARG A 16 -6.86 31.88 17.98
N ILE A 17 -8.01 31.32 18.34
CA ILE A 17 -8.11 30.32 19.42
C ILE A 17 -7.24 29.10 19.14
N VAL A 18 -7.29 28.54 17.93
CA VAL A 18 -6.44 27.41 17.53
C VAL A 18 -4.95 27.78 17.64
N SER A 19 -4.58 28.99 17.24
CA SER A 19 -3.20 29.47 17.39
C SER A 19 -2.77 29.60 18.86
N LEU A 20 -3.65 30.06 19.75
CA LEU A 20 -3.39 30.08 21.20
C LEU A 20 -3.25 28.68 21.78
N ILE A 21 -4.01 27.69 21.29
CA ILE A 21 -3.89 26.29 21.71
C ILE A 21 -2.53 25.72 21.29
N LEU A 22 -2.07 26.01 20.08
CA LEU A 22 -0.73 25.59 19.62
C LEU A 22 0.37 26.21 20.49
N GLN A 23 0.24 27.49 20.84
CA GLN A 23 1.17 28.17 21.74
C GLN A 23 1.17 27.57 23.16
N SER A 24 0.02 27.19 23.71
CA SER A 24 -0.03 26.57 25.04
C SER A 24 0.58 25.17 25.09
N LEU A 25 0.65 24.49 23.93
CA LEU A 25 1.34 23.21 23.75
C LEU A 25 2.84 23.36 23.47
N GLY A 26 3.36 24.60 23.44
CA GLY A 26 4.77 24.88 23.17
C GLY A 26 5.16 24.81 21.68
N VAL A 27 4.20 24.88 20.76
CA VAL A 27 4.46 24.93 19.31
C VAL A 27 4.56 26.39 18.87
N GLU A 28 5.78 26.88 18.74
CA GLU A 28 6.07 28.28 18.36
C GLU A 28 6.10 28.49 16.84
N ASP A 29 6.58 27.50 16.08
CA ASP A 29 6.70 27.54 14.61
C ASP A 29 5.83 26.48 13.93
N TYR A 30 4.91 26.91 13.07
CA TYR A 30 4.05 26.03 12.24
C TYR A 30 3.68 26.70 10.91
N ASP A 31 3.35 25.90 9.89
CA ASP A 31 2.80 26.41 8.63
C ASP A 31 1.40 27.00 8.88
N PRO A 32 1.08 28.23 8.43
CA PRO A 32 -0.25 28.82 8.57
C PRO A 32 -1.41 27.92 8.09
N LYS A 33 -1.16 27.00 7.15
CA LYS A 33 -2.15 26.02 6.66
C LYS A 33 -2.60 25.03 7.73
N VAL A 34 -1.77 24.75 8.74
CA VAL A 34 -2.12 23.84 9.85
C VAL A 34 -3.36 24.36 10.59
N VAL A 35 -3.45 25.66 10.84
CA VAL A 35 -4.61 26.26 11.49
C VAL A 35 -5.88 26.05 10.67
N HIS A 36 -5.80 26.18 9.34
CA HIS A 36 -6.93 25.93 8.46
C HIS A 36 -7.36 24.45 8.47
N GLN A 37 -6.39 23.53 8.42
CA GLN A 37 -6.66 22.09 8.46
C GLN A 37 -7.28 21.66 9.81
N LEU A 38 -6.80 22.22 10.92
CA LEU A 38 -7.36 21.93 12.24
C LEU A 38 -8.79 22.48 12.39
N LEU A 39 -9.08 23.65 11.80
CA LEU A 39 -10.44 24.18 11.76
C LEU A 39 -11.37 23.33 10.90
N GLU A 40 -10.93 22.90 9.71
CA GLU A 40 -11.68 21.99 8.86
C GLU A 40 -11.97 20.66 9.56
N PHE A 41 -10.94 20.11 10.23
CA PHE A 41 -11.07 18.90 11.04
C PHE A 41 -12.09 19.07 12.17
N ALA A 42 -12.01 20.15 12.95
CA ALA A 42 -12.94 20.41 14.06
C ALA A 42 -14.37 20.57 13.57
N HIS A 43 -14.58 21.28 12.46
CA HIS A 43 -15.88 21.45 11.84
C HIS A 43 -16.44 20.10 11.37
N ARG A 44 -15.69 19.36 10.55
CA ARG A 44 -16.12 18.04 10.04
C ARG A 44 -16.42 17.07 11.18
N TYR A 45 -15.52 16.98 12.17
CA TYR A 45 -15.71 16.13 13.34
C TYR A 45 -17.03 16.44 14.06
N THR A 46 -17.33 17.72 14.29
CA THR A 46 -18.53 18.15 15.01
C THR A 46 -19.79 17.90 14.19
N SER A 47 -19.77 18.17 12.88
CA SER A 47 -20.89 17.84 11.98
C SER A 47 -21.20 16.34 11.97
N ASP A 48 -20.18 15.49 11.90
CA ASP A 48 -20.35 14.04 11.94
C ASP A 48 -20.96 13.58 13.29
N VAL A 49 -20.46 14.11 14.43
CA VAL A 49 -21.04 13.78 15.75
C VAL A 49 -22.51 14.19 15.83
N PHE A 50 -22.87 15.38 15.34
CA PHE A 50 -24.26 15.81 15.37
C PHE A 50 -25.15 14.98 14.45
N GLN A 51 -24.64 14.55 13.29
CA GLN A 51 -25.37 13.67 12.39
C GLN A 51 -25.71 12.33 13.05
N ASP A 52 -24.73 11.71 13.73
CA ASP A 52 -24.94 10.47 14.48
C ASP A 52 -25.90 10.67 15.67
N SER A 53 -25.78 11.80 16.37
CA SER A 53 -26.63 12.14 17.52
C SER A 53 -28.10 12.29 17.12
N LEU A 54 -28.37 12.91 15.95
CA LEU A 54 -29.72 13.05 15.41
C LEU A 54 -30.37 11.68 15.12
N ILE A 55 -29.60 10.73 14.60
CA ILE A 55 -30.07 9.36 14.36
C ILE A 55 -30.43 8.69 15.69
N TYR A 56 -29.65 8.92 16.75
CA TYR A 56 -29.94 8.36 18.07
C TYR A 56 -31.17 8.98 18.73
N ALA A 57 -31.36 10.30 18.62
CA ALA A 57 -32.56 10.96 19.10
C ALA A 57 -33.83 10.49 18.36
N GLU A 58 -33.76 10.33 17.03
CA GLU A 58 -34.85 9.76 16.23
C GLU A 58 -35.16 8.32 16.67
N HIS A 59 -34.12 7.50 16.90
CA HIS A 59 -34.30 6.14 17.39
C HIS A 59 -34.96 6.08 18.78
N ALA A 60 -34.66 7.04 19.65
CA ALA A 60 -35.28 7.18 20.96
C ALA A 60 -36.68 7.83 20.91
N GLY A 61 -37.16 8.25 19.73
CA GLY A 61 -38.43 8.94 19.54
C GLY A 61 -38.47 10.36 20.11
N LYS A 62 -37.30 10.98 20.31
CA LYS A 62 -37.17 12.36 20.82
C LYS A 62 -37.10 13.34 19.65
N SER A 63 -37.73 14.52 19.82
CA SER A 63 -37.65 15.63 18.85
C SER A 63 -36.44 16.53 19.06
N ASP A 64 -35.91 16.55 20.28
CA ASP A 64 -34.80 17.40 20.69
C ASP A 64 -33.56 16.54 21.00
N LEU A 65 -32.38 17.11 20.78
CA LEU A 65 -31.10 16.45 21.06
C LEU A 65 -30.73 16.57 22.54
N ASP A 66 -30.46 15.45 23.19
CA ASP A 66 -29.95 15.41 24.55
C ASP A 66 -28.42 15.24 24.61
N LEU A 67 -27.85 15.52 25.79
CA LEU A 67 -26.41 15.29 26.03
C LEU A 67 -26.04 13.81 25.92
N ASP A 68 -26.96 12.90 26.28
CA ASP A 68 -26.73 11.46 26.23
C ASP A 68 -26.55 10.98 24.78
N ASP A 69 -27.27 11.57 23.83
CA ASP A 69 -27.19 11.23 22.40
C ASP A 69 -25.81 11.63 21.84
N ILE A 70 -25.31 12.81 22.24
CA ILE A 70 -23.98 13.30 21.87
C ILE A 70 -22.89 12.43 22.51
N GLN A 71 -23.04 12.06 23.78
CA GLN A 71 -22.08 11.19 24.45
C GLN A 71 -22.00 9.82 23.78
N LEU A 72 -23.14 9.23 23.42
CA LEU A 72 -23.20 7.97 22.70
C LEU A 72 -22.54 8.07 21.32
N ALA A 73 -22.79 9.15 20.58
CA ALA A 73 -22.17 9.41 19.27
C ALA A 73 -20.64 9.51 19.36
N ILE A 74 -20.12 10.19 20.38
CA ILE A 74 -18.68 10.27 20.61
C ILE A 74 -18.12 8.89 20.96
N GLN A 75 -18.77 8.13 21.85
CA GLN A 75 -18.31 6.79 22.24
C GLN A 75 -18.25 5.82 21.06
N GLY A 76 -19.25 5.84 20.17
CA GLY A 76 -19.25 5.02 18.95
C GLY A 76 -18.07 5.34 18.03
N ARG A 77 -17.65 6.61 17.99
CA ARG A 77 -16.53 7.06 17.15
C ARG A 77 -15.15 6.84 17.75
N VAL A 78 -14.99 7.04 19.05
CA VAL A 78 -13.69 6.91 19.73
C VAL A 78 -13.07 5.53 19.50
N ASN A 79 -13.89 4.49 19.43
CA ASN A 79 -13.43 3.11 19.27
C ASN A 79 -12.74 2.82 17.92
N HIS A 80 -12.99 3.61 16.87
CA HIS A 80 -12.44 3.36 15.53
C HIS A 80 -11.64 4.53 14.94
N SER A 81 -11.97 5.77 15.31
CA SER A 81 -11.33 6.97 14.76
C SER A 81 -10.06 7.39 15.51
N PHE A 82 -9.94 6.99 16.78
CA PHE A 82 -8.81 7.37 17.62
C PHE A 82 -8.09 6.12 18.13
N THR A 83 -6.78 6.08 17.92
CA THR A 83 -5.95 5.04 18.52
C THR A 83 -5.61 5.46 19.95
N THR A 84 -5.99 4.61 20.90
CA THR A 84 -5.43 4.67 22.24
C THR A 84 -4.24 3.73 22.29
N PRO A 85 -3.13 4.11 22.94
CA PRO A 85 -2.02 3.19 23.11
C PRO A 85 -2.53 1.95 23.87
N PRO A 86 -2.22 0.73 23.39
CA PRO A 86 -2.68 -0.48 24.04
C PRO A 86 -2.19 -0.54 25.49
N PRO A 87 -2.98 -1.11 26.41
CA PRO A 87 -2.63 -1.15 27.82
C PRO A 87 -1.33 -1.91 28.03
N LYS A 88 -0.52 -1.44 28.99
CA LYS A 88 0.79 -2.01 29.31
C LYS A 88 0.71 -3.51 29.65
N GLU A 89 -0.34 -3.91 30.35
CA GLU A 89 -0.55 -5.30 30.76
C GLU A 89 -0.69 -6.24 29.55
N PHE A 90 -1.45 -5.82 28.53
CA PHE A 90 -1.58 -6.55 27.28
C PHE A 90 -0.23 -6.68 26.55
N LEU A 91 0.56 -5.61 26.51
CA LEU A 91 1.90 -5.66 25.91
C LEU A 91 2.86 -6.56 26.70
N LEU A 92 2.74 -6.60 28.03
CA LEU A 92 3.56 -7.46 28.88
C LEU A 92 3.22 -8.94 28.69
N GLU A 93 1.93 -9.28 28.59
CA GLU A 93 1.48 -10.64 28.29
C GLU A 93 2.00 -11.11 26.93
N LEU A 94 1.85 -10.28 25.89
CA LEU A 94 2.37 -10.56 24.55
C LEU A 94 3.89 -10.71 24.55
N ALA A 95 4.60 -9.85 25.30
CA ALA A 95 6.05 -9.94 25.44
C ALA A 95 6.47 -11.24 26.14
N GLN A 96 5.78 -11.63 27.22
CA GLN A 96 6.05 -12.90 27.90
C GLN A 96 5.82 -14.09 26.98
N GLU A 97 4.75 -14.09 26.19
CA GLU A 97 4.49 -15.17 25.24
C GLU A 97 5.57 -15.27 24.16
N LYS A 98 5.98 -14.14 23.58
CA LYS A 98 7.02 -14.10 22.53
C LYS A 98 8.41 -14.43 23.07
N ASN A 99 8.75 -13.94 24.26
CA ASN A 99 10.05 -14.15 24.89
C ASN A 99 10.24 -15.57 25.46
N LYS A 100 9.20 -16.43 25.46
CA LYS A 100 9.35 -17.86 25.79
C LYS A 100 10.21 -18.61 24.77
N GLN A 101 10.27 -18.14 23.52
CA GLN A 101 11.08 -18.77 22.50
C GLN A 101 12.55 -18.36 22.69
N PRO A 102 13.46 -19.33 22.90
CA PRO A 102 14.87 -19.01 23.04
C PRO A 102 15.42 -18.44 21.73
N LEU A 103 16.46 -17.63 21.86
CA LEU A 103 17.16 -17.09 20.70
C LEU A 103 17.80 -18.23 19.88
N PRO A 104 17.82 -18.12 18.53
CA PRO A 104 18.52 -19.08 17.69
C PRO A 104 20.02 -19.03 17.97
N LEU A 105 20.70 -20.17 17.80
CA LEU A 105 22.15 -20.26 17.97
C LEU A 105 22.85 -19.28 17.01
N ILE A 106 23.81 -18.53 17.55
CA ILE A 106 24.60 -17.57 16.77
C ILE A 106 25.84 -18.30 16.23
N PRO A 107 25.97 -18.50 14.92
CA PRO A 107 27.16 -19.11 14.31
C PRO A 107 28.33 -18.12 14.21
N GLU A 108 29.56 -18.62 14.34
CA GLU A 108 30.80 -17.83 14.45
C GLU A 108 31.27 -17.12 13.16
N LYS A 109 30.48 -17.20 12.08
CA LYS A 109 30.82 -16.52 10.82
C LYS A 109 30.48 -15.03 10.92
N TYR A 110 31.49 -14.18 10.80
CA TYR A 110 31.33 -12.73 10.69
C TYR A 110 30.52 -12.35 9.44
N GLY A 111 29.50 -11.51 9.61
CA GLY A 111 28.71 -10.95 8.50
C GLY A 111 27.19 -10.91 8.77
N ILE A 112 26.48 -10.23 7.86
CA ILE A 112 25.01 -10.12 7.90
C ILE A 112 24.40 -11.43 7.40
N ARG A 113 23.44 -11.99 8.14
CA ARG A 113 22.68 -13.16 7.71
C ARG A 113 21.39 -12.72 7.05
N LEU A 114 21.33 -12.96 5.74
CA LEU A 114 20.07 -12.85 5.01
C LEU A 114 19.18 -14.06 5.36
N PRO A 115 17.86 -13.89 5.33
CA PRO A 115 16.92 -15.00 5.24
C PRO A 115 17.24 -15.91 4.03
N ALA A 116 16.61 -17.08 3.96
CA ALA A 116 16.73 -17.94 2.77
C ALA A 116 16.34 -17.15 1.50
N ASP A 117 16.96 -17.46 0.35
CA ASP A 117 16.76 -16.70 -0.91
C ASP A 117 15.29 -16.55 -1.31
N LYS A 118 14.45 -17.56 -1.00
CA LYS A 118 12.99 -17.50 -1.20
C LYS A 118 12.26 -16.43 -0.38
N HIS A 119 12.84 -15.98 0.73
CA HIS A 119 12.32 -14.92 1.58
C HIS A 119 13.11 -13.61 1.39
N CYS A 120 14.05 -13.58 0.44
CA CYS A 120 14.81 -12.40 0.07
C CYS A 120 14.16 -11.71 -1.14
N LEU A 121 13.97 -10.39 -1.04
CA LEU A 121 13.49 -9.55 -2.14
C LEU A 121 14.62 -9.18 -3.11
N THR A 122 15.46 -10.15 -3.49
CA THR A 122 16.61 -9.95 -4.38
C THR A 122 16.29 -10.28 -5.85
N GLY A 123 15.21 -11.02 -6.09
CA GLY A 123 14.71 -11.32 -7.43
C GLY A 123 13.77 -10.23 -7.96
N ILE A 124 13.71 -10.10 -9.28
CA ILE A 124 12.74 -9.22 -9.96
C ILE A 124 11.34 -9.82 -9.75
N ASN A 125 10.50 -9.16 -8.94
CA ASN A 125 9.13 -9.59 -8.59
C ASN A 125 8.05 -9.01 -9.53
N PHE A 126 8.43 -8.52 -10.71
CA PHE A 126 7.48 -8.00 -11.70
C PHE A 126 8.02 -8.17 -13.12
N SER A 127 7.19 -8.65 -14.05
CA SER A 127 7.48 -8.59 -15.49
C SER A 127 6.49 -7.61 -16.12
N ILE A 128 7.00 -6.48 -16.60
CA ILE A 128 6.18 -5.47 -17.32
C ILE A 128 5.94 -5.88 -18.78
N VAL A 129 6.63 -6.91 -19.26
CA VAL A 129 6.46 -7.43 -20.62
C VAL A 129 5.71 -8.76 -20.54
N PRO A 130 4.52 -8.89 -21.17
CA PRO A 130 3.93 -10.20 -21.38
C PRO A 130 4.91 -11.04 -22.19
N ASP A 131 5.16 -12.27 -21.78
CA ASP A 131 5.94 -13.22 -22.59
C ASP A 131 5.13 -13.54 -23.85
N VAL A 132 5.25 -12.66 -24.84
CA VAL A 132 4.90 -12.98 -26.22
C VAL A 132 5.94 -14.00 -26.60
N SER A 133 5.57 -15.27 -26.46
CA SER A 133 6.36 -16.39 -26.92
C SER A 133 6.68 -16.14 -28.40
N ILE A 134 7.89 -15.64 -28.66
CA ILE A 134 8.43 -15.44 -30.00
C ILE A 134 8.79 -16.83 -30.52
N ASN A 135 7.77 -17.64 -30.81
CA ASN A 135 7.87 -18.85 -31.62
C ASN A 135 7.99 -18.46 -33.11
N TYR A 136 8.88 -17.53 -33.45
CA TYR A 136 9.13 -17.13 -34.84
C TYR A 136 10.53 -17.52 -35.34
N ALA A 137 11.30 -18.27 -34.54
CA ALA A 137 12.65 -18.67 -34.94
C ALA A 137 12.74 -20.04 -35.63
N LEU A 138 11.68 -20.86 -35.63
CA LEU A 138 11.73 -22.21 -36.23
C LEU A 138 10.98 -22.34 -37.56
N GLU A 139 10.07 -21.42 -37.93
CA GLU A 139 9.39 -21.51 -39.23
C GLU A 139 10.13 -20.81 -40.38
N THR A 140 10.96 -19.80 -40.10
CA THR A 140 11.72 -19.09 -41.16
C THR A 140 12.82 -19.95 -41.77
N HIS A 141 13.45 -20.84 -40.99
CA HIS A 141 14.51 -21.71 -41.48
C HIS A 141 13.98 -22.93 -42.27
N ILE A 142 12.74 -23.37 -41.99
CA ILE A 142 12.08 -24.44 -42.76
C ILE A 142 11.66 -23.93 -44.14
N TRP A 143 11.20 -22.67 -44.24
CA TRP A 143 10.85 -22.05 -45.53
C TRP A 143 12.07 -21.78 -46.42
N MET A 144 13.19 -21.31 -45.87
CA MET A 144 14.41 -21.03 -46.67
C MET A 144 15.05 -22.29 -47.27
N LEU A 145 14.98 -23.44 -46.59
CA LEU A 145 15.55 -24.69 -47.09
C LEU A 145 14.70 -25.32 -48.21
N ASN A 146 13.38 -25.13 -48.20
CA ASN A 146 12.49 -25.69 -49.22
C ASN A 146 12.56 -24.94 -50.56
N ASP A 147 12.93 -23.65 -50.54
CA ASP A 147 13.09 -22.83 -51.75
C ASP A 147 14.41 -23.15 -52.50
N MET A 148 15.49 -23.45 -51.77
CA MET A 148 16.75 -23.91 -52.39
C MET A 148 16.66 -25.33 -52.98
N LEU A 149 15.69 -26.15 -52.55
CA LEU A 149 15.56 -27.52 -53.05
C LEU A 149 14.80 -27.64 -54.38
N VAL A 150 14.11 -26.59 -54.85
CA VAL A 150 13.30 -26.64 -56.08
C VAL A 150 14.09 -26.25 -57.34
N HIS A 151 15.25 -25.59 -57.21
CA HIS A 151 15.99 -25.04 -58.36
C HIS A 151 17.24 -25.80 -58.83
N THR A 152 17.58 -26.94 -58.23
CA THR A 152 18.65 -27.79 -58.76
C THR A 152 18.21 -29.23 -58.85
N GLY A 153 17.62 -29.59 -60.00
CA GLY A 153 17.63 -30.98 -60.43
C GLY A 153 19.07 -31.44 -60.55
N THR A 154 19.44 -32.50 -59.84
CA THR A 154 20.47 -33.47 -60.21
C THR A 154 20.43 -34.68 -59.28
N THR A 155 20.52 -35.83 -59.93
CA THR A 155 20.46 -37.22 -59.46
C THR A 155 21.71 -37.68 -58.72
N THR A 156 21.57 -38.40 -57.59
CA THR A 156 22.47 -39.50 -57.14
C THR A 156 21.99 -40.07 -55.78
N THR A 157 21.41 -41.28 -55.72
CA THR A 157 21.96 -42.65 -55.53
C THR A 157 22.51 -43.05 -54.14
N LYS A 158 21.91 -44.14 -53.61
CA LYS A 158 22.40 -45.21 -52.69
C LYS A 158 22.64 -44.89 -51.20
N THR A 159 21.74 -45.28 -50.29
CA THR A 159 21.47 -46.61 -49.63
C THR A 159 22.24 -46.85 -48.33
N HIS A 160 21.53 -47.00 -47.21
CA HIS A 160 21.64 -48.16 -46.30
C HIS A 160 20.41 -48.23 -45.36
N ASN A 161 19.89 -49.45 -45.18
CA ASN A 161 18.87 -49.89 -44.21
C ASN A 161 17.39 -49.56 -44.48
N GLY A 162 16.79 -50.42 -45.31
CA GLY A 162 15.94 -51.44 -44.70
C GLY A 162 14.43 -51.23 -44.75
N LYS A 163 13.86 -51.01 -45.94
CA LYS A 163 12.64 -51.72 -46.41
C LYS A 163 12.31 -51.26 -47.83
N ILE A 164 12.44 -52.18 -48.77
CA ILE A 164 11.97 -52.07 -50.14
C ILE A 164 10.58 -52.72 -50.12
N GLN A 165 9.54 -51.97 -50.45
CA GLN A 165 8.27 -52.54 -50.89
C GLN A 165 8.00 -52.05 -52.30
N LEU A 166 7.80 -53.05 -53.16
CA LEU A 166 7.70 -53.03 -54.60
C LEU A 166 6.43 -52.31 -55.08
N ASN A 167 6.61 -51.57 -56.19
CA ASN A 167 5.80 -51.37 -57.41
C ASN A 167 4.26 -51.63 -57.36
N ASP A 168 3.40 -50.97 -58.14
CA ASP A 168 3.36 -50.91 -59.61
C ASP A 168 2.50 -49.72 -60.10
N ASP A 169 2.77 -49.34 -61.36
CA ASP A 169 2.13 -48.41 -62.30
C ASP A 169 2.31 -46.88 -62.15
#